data_AF-A0A2V7ELG2-F1
#
_entry.id   AF-A0A2V7ELG2-F1
#
_cell.length_a   1.000
_cell.length_b   1.000
_cell.length_c   1.000
_cell.angle_alpha   90.00
_cell.angle_beta   90.00
_cell.angle_gamma   90.00
#
_symmetry.space_group_name_H-M   'P 1'
#
loop_
_entity.id
_entity.type
_entity.pdbx_description
1 polymer ?
#
loop_
_entity_poly.entity_id
_entity_poly.type
_entity_poly.pdbx_seq_one_letter_code
_entity_poly.pdbx_strand_id
1 'polypeptide(L)'
;MTIFTHILATTLGAQALDLHGRDAALAYAFGVGVDVDHAVKAPFYLRAVGLRDKRGYYWRSSLQEPVALLWILPLCWFLGSVVPLLFFAVHLAMDYSVRFEKMPFYPYTSWVTRGWWTGIPDKAKEGVLLALLVALNLLVYWTKRHV
;
A
#
# COMPACT_ATOMS: atom_id res chain seq x y z
N MET A 1 3.49 5.38 2.49
CA MET A 1 3.32 5.19 3.96
C MET A 1 4.25 4.08 4.42
N THR A 2 4.42 3.83 5.73
CA THR A 2 5.25 2.70 6.18
C THR A 2 4.54 1.35 5.99
N ILE A 3 5.29 0.25 6.03
CA ILE A 3 4.71 -1.09 5.99
C ILE A 3 3.75 -1.34 7.17
N PHE A 4 4.00 -0.74 8.33
CA PHE A 4 3.17 -0.91 9.52
C PHE A 4 1.76 -0.33 9.33
N THR A 5 1.66 0.86 8.73
CA THR A 5 0.35 1.45 8.43
C THR A 5 -0.38 0.68 7.34
N HIS A 6 0.32 0.14 6.33
CA HIS A 6 -0.31 -0.76 5.34
C HIS A 6 -0.86 -2.05 5.97
N ILE A 7 -0.10 -2.67 6.88
CA ILE A 7 -0.56 -3.83 7.64
C ILE A 7 -1.82 -3.46 8.43
N LEU A 8 -1.80 -2.38 9.21
CA LEU A 8 -2.96 -1.99 10.03
C LEU A 8 -4.19 -1.64 9.19
N ALA A 9 -4.02 -0.96 8.05
CA ALA A 9 -5.13 -0.66 7.13
C ALA A 9 -5.70 -1.94 6.51
N THR A 10 -4.83 -2.87 6.13
CA THR A 10 -5.22 -4.17 5.59
C THR A 10 -5.94 -5.00 6.64
N THR A 11 -5.42 -5.07 7.87
CA THR A 11 -6.07 -5.75 8.98
C THR A 11 -7.43 -5.14 9.28
N LEU A 12 -7.53 -3.80 9.29
CA LEU A 12 -8.81 -3.12 9.52
C LEU A 12 -9.83 -3.47 8.43
N GLY A 13 -9.44 -3.41 7.15
CA GLY A 13 -10.32 -3.76 6.04
C GLY A 13 -10.75 -5.22 6.07
N ALA A 14 -9.81 -6.14 6.35
CA ALA A 14 -10.10 -7.57 6.46
C ALA A 14 -11.05 -7.86 7.62
N GLN A 15 -10.85 -7.20 8.77
CA GLN A 15 -11.76 -7.28 9.90
C GLN A 15 -13.13 -6.69 9.54
N ALA A 16 -13.21 -5.48 8.99
CA ALA A 16 -14.47 -4.82 8.68
C ALA A 16 -15.34 -5.61 7.69
N LEU A 17 -14.70 -6.27 6.70
CA LEU A 17 -15.36 -7.08 5.68
C LEU A 17 -15.55 -8.56 6.07
N ASP A 18 -15.11 -8.94 7.28
CA ASP A 18 -15.14 -10.33 7.75
C ASP A 18 -14.46 -11.33 6.79
N LEU A 19 -13.29 -10.95 6.28
CA LEU A 19 -12.56 -11.80 5.33
C LEU A 19 -11.84 -12.93 6.06
N HIS A 20 -11.99 -14.15 5.53
CA HIS A 20 -11.34 -15.36 6.05
C HIS A 20 -10.65 -16.14 4.94
N GLY A 21 -9.76 -17.07 5.32
CA GLY A 21 -9.13 -18.02 4.40
C GLY A 21 -8.49 -17.35 3.18
N ARG A 22 -8.98 -17.72 1.98
CA ARG A 22 -8.47 -17.22 0.70
C ARG A 22 -8.58 -15.70 0.57
N ASP A 23 -9.70 -15.11 0.95
CA ASP A 23 -9.91 -13.67 0.79
C ASP A 23 -9.04 -12.87 1.76
N ALA A 24 -8.83 -13.36 2.98
CA ALA A 24 -7.85 -12.77 3.87
C ALA A 24 -6.44 -12.83 3.26
N ALA A 25 -6.02 -13.97 2.71
CA ALA A 25 -4.73 -14.10 2.04
C ALA A 25 -4.58 -13.11 0.86
N LEU A 26 -5.62 -12.95 0.03
CA LEU A 26 -5.64 -11.99 -1.06
C LEU A 26 -5.56 -10.54 -0.53
N ALA A 27 -6.29 -10.21 0.53
CA ALA A 27 -6.22 -8.89 1.15
C ALA A 27 -4.79 -8.54 1.58
N TYR A 28 -4.08 -9.44 2.25
CA TYR A 28 -2.69 -9.22 2.66
C TYR A 28 -1.71 -9.22 1.48
N ALA A 29 -1.91 -10.06 0.48
CA ALA A 29 -1.07 -10.07 -0.72
C ALA A 29 -1.12 -8.72 -1.47
N PHE A 30 -2.31 -8.12 -1.59
CA PHE A 30 -2.51 -6.88 -2.36
C PHE A 30 -2.43 -5.59 -1.53
N GLY A 31 -2.71 -5.66 -0.23
CA GLY A 31 -2.59 -4.51 0.68
C GLY A 31 -1.18 -4.30 1.25
N VAL A 32 -0.41 -5.39 1.38
CA VAL A 32 0.95 -5.37 1.97
C VAL A 32 1.96 -6.07 1.07
N GLY A 33 1.64 -7.22 0.48
CA GLY A 33 2.59 -8.03 -0.29
C GLY A 33 3.18 -7.33 -1.51
N VAL A 34 2.47 -6.35 -2.07
CA VAL A 34 2.98 -5.50 -3.16
C VAL A 34 4.19 -4.65 -2.73
N ASP A 35 4.45 -4.47 -1.43
CA ASP A 35 5.67 -3.88 -0.86
C ASP A 35 6.87 -4.83 -0.81
N VAL A 36 6.74 -6.10 -1.19
CA VAL A 36 7.90 -7.02 -1.14
C VAL A 36 8.93 -6.69 -2.23
N ASP A 37 8.52 -6.06 -3.33
CA ASP A 37 9.41 -5.60 -4.41
C ASP A 37 10.52 -4.67 -3.90
N HIS A 38 10.22 -3.88 -2.88
CA HIS A 38 11.15 -3.02 -2.16
C HIS A 38 12.25 -3.79 -1.44
N ALA A 39 11.93 -4.91 -0.80
CA ALA A 39 12.93 -5.76 -0.15
C ALA A 39 13.89 -6.34 -1.20
N VAL A 40 13.37 -6.69 -2.38
CA VAL A 40 14.19 -7.16 -3.52
C VAL A 40 15.06 -6.04 -4.10
N LYS A 41 14.55 -4.80 -4.13
CA LYS A 41 15.27 -3.63 -4.66
C LYS A 41 16.23 -2.97 -3.67
N ALA A 42 16.09 -3.23 -2.37
CA ALA A 42 16.91 -2.63 -1.32
C ALA A 42 18.43 -2.86 -1.51
N PRO A 43 18.92 -4.06 -1.90
CA PRO A 43 20.34 -4.26 -2.19
C PRO A 43 20.86 -3.39 -3.34
N PHE A 44 20.04 -3.17 -4.37
CA PHE A 44 20.41 -2.33 -5.51
C PHE A 44 20.46 -0.84 -5.11
N TYR A 45 19.52 -0.40 -4.28
CA TYR A 45 19.55 0.94 -3.68
C TYR A 45 20.83 1.14 -2.85
N LEU A 46 21.16 0.20 -1.97
CA LEU A 46 22.37 0.27 -1.13
C LEU A 46 23.65 0.33 -1.98
N ARG A 47 23.71 -0.40 -3.10
CA ARG A 47 24.85 -0.31 -4.04
C ARG A 47 24.92 1.04 -4.76
N ALA A 48 23.78 1.61 -5.15
CA ALA A 48 23.74 2.85 -5.94
C ALA A 48 23.88 4.14 -5.10
N VAL A 49 23.36 4.14 -3.87
CA VAL A 49 23.23 5.33 -3.02
C VAL A 49 23.95 5.19 -1.68
N GLY A 50 24.29 3.97 -1.27
CA GLY A 50 24.87 3.68 0.05
C GLY A 50 23.87 3.88 1.18
N LEU A 51 24.37 4.25 2.37
CA LEU A 51 23.57 4.58 3.54
C LEU A 51 23.07 6.04 3.55
N ARG A 52 23.27 6.79 2.46
CA ARG A 52 22.86 8.19 2.38
C ARG A 52 21.33 8.27 2.22
N ASP A 53 20.70 9.15 2.99
CA ASP A 53 19.28 9.50 2.80
C ASP A 53 19.15 10.32 1.51
N LYS A 54 18.84 9.65 0.40
CA LYS A 54 18.53 10.32 -0.87
C LYS A 54 17.03 10.32 -1.09
N ARG A 55 16.41 11.42 -0.67
CA ARG A 55 15.02 11.73 -1.02
C ARG A 55 14.90 11.83 -2.55
N GLY A 56 13.99 11.06 -3.15
CA GLY A 56 13.73 11.07 -4.61
C GLY A 56 14.42 9.97 -5.42
N TYR A 57 15.07 8.97 -4.81
CA TYR A 57 15.42 7.77 -5.57
C TYR A 57 14.15 6.98 -5.91
N TYR A 58 13.91 6.74 -7.20
CA TYR A 58 12.79 5.93 -7.65
C TYR A 58 13.05 4.45 -7.32
N TRP A 59 12.58 4.03 -6.15
CA TRP A 59 12.78 2.69 -5.61
C TRP A 59 11.58 1.74 -5.85
N ARG A 60 10.47 2.28 -6.35
CA ARG A 60 9.20 1.56 -6.54
C ARG A 60 9.21 0.69 -7.79
N SER A 61 8.46 -0.41 -7.79
CA SER A 61 8.17 -1.16 -9.02
C SER A 61 6.79 -0.85 -9.56
N SER A 62 6.54 -1.32 -10.79
CA SER A 62 5.23 -1.28 -11.42
C SER A 62 4.15 -2.03 -10.65
N LEU A 63 4.50 -2.90 -9.69
CA LEU A 63 3.54 -3.65 -8.88
C LEU A 63 2.76 -2.77 -7.90
N GLN A 64 3.29 -1.58 -7.59
CA GLN A 64 2.69 -0.63 -6.63
C GLN A 64 2.01 0.55 -7.31
N GLU A 65 2.23 0.69 -8.61
CA GLU A 65 1.79 1.84 -9.39
C GLU A 65 0.45 1.52 -10.05
N PRO A 66 -0.38 2.51 -10.40
CA PRO A 66 -1.68 2.33 -11.04
C PRO A 66 -1.68 1.41 -12.26
N VAL A 67 -0.56 1.34 -12.99
CA VAL A 67 -0.38 0.37 -14.09
C VAL A 67 -0.65 -1.08 -13.70
N ALA A 68 -0.46 -1.45 -12.42
CA ALA A 68 -0.75 -2.79 -11.94
C ALA A 68 -2.23 -3.16 -12.12
N LEU A 69 -3.13 -2.17 -12.18
CA LEU A 69 -4.55 -2.40 -12.45
C LEU A 69 -4.78 -3.14 -13.79
N LEU A 70 -3.88 -2.99 -14.77
CA LEU A 70 -3.98 -3.69 -16.05
C LEU A 70 -3.97 -5.22 -15.89
N TRP A 71 -3.33 -5.75 -14.85
CA TRP A 71 -3.32 -7.20 -14.59
C TRP A 71 -4.15 -7.58 -13.35
N ILE A 72 -4.31 -6.67 -12.37
CA ILE A 72 -5.17 -6.90 -11.19
C ILE A 72 -6.64 -7.04 -11.61
N LEU A 73 -7.13 -6.25 -12.57
CA LEU A 73 -8.51 -6.34 -13.04
C LEU A 73 -8.81 -7.70 -13.70
N PRO A 74 -8.01 -8.20 -14.68
CA PRO A 74 -8.15 -9.56 -15.18
C PRO A 74 -8.04 -10.63 -14.09
N LEU A 75 -7.15 -10.44 -13.11
CA LEU A 75 -7.02 -11.36 -11.98
C LEU A 75 -8.30 -11.40 -11.14
N CYS A 76 -8.90 -10.25 -10.82
CA CYS A 76 -10.16 -10.18 -10.08
C CYS A 76 -11.28 -10.92 -10.83
N TRP A 77 -11.35 -10.73 -12.16
CA TRP A 77 -12.29 -11.45 -13.01
C TRP A 77 -12.07 -12.97 -12.96
N PHE A 78 -10.81 -13.41 -13.15
CA PHE A 78 -10.45 -14.83 -13.10
C PHE A 78 -10.73 -15.48 -11.74
N LEU A 79 -10.45 -14.76 -10.66
CA LEU A 79 -10.65 -15.23 -9.28
C LEU A 79 -12.10 -15.15 -8.82
N GLY A 80 -12.96 -14.42 -9.53
CA GLY A 80 -14.33 -14.13 -9.09
C GLY A 80 -14.38 -13.31 -7.79
N SER A 81 -13.37 -12.47 -7.52
CA SER A 81 -13.24 -11.74 -6.26
C SER A 81 -12.73 -10.32 -6.51
N VAL A 82 -13.34 -9.35 -5.83
CA VAL A 82 -12.93 -7.93 -5.87
C VAL A 82 -11.85 -7.60 -4.83
N VAL A 83 -11.53 -8.53 -3.94
CA VAL A 83 -10.61 -8.32 -2.82
C VAL A 83 -9.24 -7.80 -3.27
N PRO A 84 -8.56 -8.37 -4.28
CA PRO A 84 -7.29 -7.83 -4.75
C PRO A 84 -7.37 -6.35 -5.14
N LEU A 85 -8.42 -5.96 -5.87
CA LEU A 85 -8.64 -4.59 -6.30
C LEU A 85 -8.86 -3.64 -5.11
N LEU A 86 -9.69 -4.02 -4.14
CA LEU A 86 -9.99 -3.19 -2.97
C LEU A 86 -8.73 -2.90 -2.14
N PHE A 87 -7.96 -3.94 -1.82
CA PHE A 87 -6.79 -3.77 -0.97
C PHE A 87 -5.62 -3.12 -1.72
N PHE A 88 -5.49 -3.37 -3.02
CA PHE A 88 -4.56 -2.62 -3.85
C PHE A 88 -4.94 -1.13 -3.93
N ALA A 89 -6.23 -0.80 -4.04
CA ALA A 89 -6.68 0.59 -4.06
C ALA A 89 -6.39 1.31 -2.73
N VAL A 90 -6.59 0.63 -1.59
CA VAL A 90 -6.21 1.17 -0.27
C VAL A 90 -4.70 1.41 -0.20
N HIS A 91 -3.91 0.43 -0.62
CA HIS A 91 -2.45 0.55 -0.68
C HIS A 91 -2.03 1.75 -1.54
N LEU A 92 -2.54 1.83 -2.77
CA LEU A 92 -2.27 2.91 -3.70
C LEU A 92 -2.66 4.27 -3.10
N ALA A 93 -3.81 4.36 -2.41
CA ALA A 93 -4.27 5.60 -1.82
C ALA A 93 -3.39 6.07 -0.67
N MET A 94 -2.99 5.16 0.21
CA MET A 94 -2.02 5.45 1.27
C MET A 94 -0.72 5.96 0.67
N ASP A 95 -0.26 5.31 -0.39
CA ASP A 95 1.00 5.64 -1.02
C ASP A 95 0.98 6.91 -1.87
N TYR A 96 -0.15 7.24 -2.51
CA TYR A 96 -0.31 8.49 -3.24
C TYR A 96 -0.66 9.67 -2.33
N SER A 97 -0.85 9.44 -1.02
CA SER A 97 -1.03 10.53 -0.06
C SER A 97 0.28 11.18 0.41
N VAL A 98 1.45 10.57 0.15
CA VAL A 98 2.77 11.13 0.53
C VAL A 98 3.40 11.97 -0.58
N ARG A 99 4.36 12.83 -0.25
CA ARG A 99 4.94 13.80 -1.20
C ARG A 99 5.96 13.22 -2.19
N PHE A 100 6.41 11.99 -1.99
CA PHE A 100 7.42 11.36 -2.84
C PHE A 100 6.98 11.27 -4.30
N GLU A 101 7.97 11.29 -5.20
CA GLU A 101 7.78 11.12 -6.64
C GLU A 101 7.20 9.74 -6.97
N LYS A 102 6.31 9.72 -7.96
CA LYS A 102 5.57 8.55 -8.43
C LYS A 102 5.71 8.44 -9.95
N MET A 103 5.69 7.22 -10.48
CA MET A 103 5.67 6.99 -11.92
C MET A 103 4.51 6.05 -12.27
N PRO A 104 3.30 6.59 -12.45
CA PRO A 104 2.09 5.78 -12.43
C PRO A 104 1.98 4.75 -13.57
N PHE A 105 2.70 4.97 -14.67
CA PHE A 105 2.73 4.05 -15.81
C PHE A 105 4.11 3.44 -16.08
N TYR A 106 5.03 3.44 -15.10
CA TYR A 106 6.30 2.71 -15.23
C TYR A 106 6.03 1.20 -15.36
N PRO A 107 6.69 0.44 -16.26
CA PRO A 107 7.87 0.82 -17.05
C PRO A 107 7.55 1.38 -18.45
N TYR A 108 6.28 1.55 -18.81
CA TYR A 108 5.88 2.00 -20.15
C TYR A 108 6.17 3.49 -20.40
N THR A 109 6.25 4.30 -19.34
CA THR A 109 6.65 5.71 -19.40
C THR A 109 7.55 6.08 -18.23
N SER A 110 8.39 7.09 -18.42
CA SER A 110 9.19 7.74 -17.38
C SER A 110 8.54 9.02 -16.84
N TRP A 111 7.25 9.25 -17.12
CA TRP A 111 6.52 10.40 -16.59
C TRP A 111 6.46 10.36 -15.05
N VAL A 112 6.92 11.44 -14.43
CA VAL A 112 6.96 11.61 -12.98
C VAL A 112 5.85 12.54 -12.53
N THR A 113 5.16 12.16 -11.45
CA THR A 113 4.20 12.99 -10.74
C THR A 113 4.46 12.95 -9.23
N ARG A 114 3.68 13.69 -8.45
CA ARG A 114 3.68 13.63 -6.98
C ARG A 114 2.33 13.12 -6.47
N GLY A 115 2.32 12.69 -5.22
CA GLY A 115 1.07 12.39 -4.52
C GLY A 115 0.13 13.61 -4.39
N TRP A 116 -1.11 13.39 -3.97
CA TRP A 116 -2.14 14.44 -3.94
C TRP A 116 -2.08 15.34 -2.70
N TRP A 117 -1.60 14.85 -1.55
CA TRP A 117 -1.69 15.61 -0.29
C TRP A 117 -0.42 16.39 0.04
N THR A 118 0.15 17.12 -0.91
CA THR A 118 1.49 17.73 -0.74
C THR A 118 1.54 18.91 0.23
N GLY A 119 0.41 19.42 0.72
CA GLY A 119 0.36 20.53 1.69
C GLY A 119 0.75 20.15 3.13
N ILE A 120 0.57 18.88 3.53
CA ILE A 120 0.80 18.43 4.92
C ILE A 120 2.11 17.64 5.05
N PRO A 121 2.91 17.80 6.12
CA PRO A 121 4.13 17.02 6.31
C PRO A 121 3.84 15.51 6.38
N ASP A 122 4.64 14.70 5.68
CA ASP A 122 4.39 13.25 5.60
C ASP A 122 4.50 12.56 6.97
N LYS A 123 5.37 13.04 7.86
CA LYS A 123 5.44 12.56 9.25
C LYS A 123 4.14 12.76 10.02
N ALA A 124 3.47 13.89 9.81
CA ALA A 124 2.20 14.19 10.48
C ALA A 124 1.09 13.26 9.94
N LYS A 125 1.03 13.06 8.62
CA LYS A 125 0.07 12.13 8.01
C LYS A 125 0.26 10.70 8.52
N GLU A 126 1.50 10.22 8.54
CA GLU A 126 1.83 8.87 9.03
C GLU A 126 1.44 8.72 10.51
N GLY A 127 1.79 9.69 11.36
CA GLY A 127 1.46 9.65 12.79
C GLY A 127 -0.05 9.65 13.06
N VAL A 128 -0.80 10.52 12.38
CA VAL A 128 -2.26 10.58 12.49
C VAL A 128 -2.91 9.29 11.97
N LEU A 129 -2.49 8.83 10.79
CA LEU A 129 -3.02 7.61 10.19
C LEU A 129 -2.74 6.39 11.08
N LEU A 130 -1.53 6.26 11.61
CA LEU A 130 -1.15 5.19 12.53
C LEU A 130 -2.06 5.17 13.76
N ALA A 131 -2.24 6.32 14.43
CA ALA A 131 -3.08 6.42 15.61
C ALA A 131 -4.55 6.04 15.31
N LEU A 132 -5.09 6.55 14.20
CA LEU A 132 -6.46 6.22 13.76
C LEU A 132 -6.62 4.73 13.45
N LEU A 133 -5.69 4.15 12.70
CA LEU A 133 -5.75 2.73 12.34
C LEU A 133 -5.65 1.81 13.55
N VAL A 134 -4.80 2.13 14.53
CA VAL A 134 -4.73 1.36 15.79
C VAL A 134 -6.06 1.44 16.54
N ALA A 135 -6.60 2.65 16.73
CA ALA A 135 -7.87 2.85 17.44
C ALA A 135 -9.03 2.12 16.76
N LEU A 136 -9.13 2.22 15.43
CA LEU A 136 -10.20 1.57 14.66
C LEU A 136 -10.07 0.04 14.63
N ASN A 137 -8.85 -0.50 14.53
CA ASN A 137 -8.66 -1.96 14.62
C ASN A 137 -9.12 -2.48 15.99
N LEU A 138 -8.75 -1.81 17.08
CA LEU A 138 -9.17 -2.19 18.43
C LEU A 138 -10.69 -2.09 18.59
N LEU A 139 -11.30 -1.02 18.07
CA LEU A 139 -12.74 -0.82 18.12
C LEU A 139 -13.49 -1.93 17.38
N VAL A 140 -13.13 -2.19 16.11
CA VAL A 140 -13.79 -3.22 15.30
C VAL A 140 -13.60 -4.60 15.91
N TYR A 141 -12.40 -4.91 16.39
CA TYR A 141 -12.12 -6.16 17.09
C TYR A 141 -13.01 -6.34 18.32
N TRP A 142 -13.12 -5.28 19.15
CA TRP A 142 -13.95 -5.30 20.35
C TRP A 142 -15.43 -5.51 20.00
N THR A 143 -15.96 -4.71 19.07
CA THR A 143 -17.37 -4.80 18.65
C THR A 143 -17.69 -6.20 18.14
N LYS A 144 -16.84 -6.79 17.29
CA LYS A 144 -17.09 -8.14 16.74
C LYS A 144 -17.04 -9.27 17.78
N ARG A 145 -16.40 -9.08 18.92
CA ARG A 145 -16.27 -10.12 19.95
C ARG A 145 -17.24 -9.97 21.11
N HIS A 146 -17.78 -8.78 21.34
CA HIS A 146 -18.49 -8.46 22.58
C HIS A 146 -19.85 -7.79 22.37
N VAL A 147 -20.23 -7.44 21.14
CA VAL A 147 -21.53 -6.86 20.78
C VAL A 147 -22.20 -7.77 19.76
#